data_AF-A0A7C1QXI3-F1
#
_entry.id   AF-A0A7C1QXI3-F1
#
_cell.length_a   1.000
_cell.length_b   1.000
_cell.length_c   1.000
_cell.angle_alpha   90.00
_cell.angle_beta   90.00
_cell.angle_gamma   90.00
#
_symmetry.space_group_name_H-M   'P 1'
#
loop_
_entity.id
_entity.type
_entity.pdbx_description
1 polymer ?
#
loop_
_entity_poly.entity_id
_entity_poly.type
_entity_poly.pdbx_seq_one_letter_code
_entity_poly.pdbx_strand_id
1 'polypeptide(L)'
;MTIQTGAILQDVRQSAFAGKSVNSMRPYIGKDGKPYITVHTGGDRNDPKNYTKQLVANAALRYDEWRRLDDAVVIAGKQRLIGFEDLKRNGLVYTMNNAMASTVLTYERLSEAMEAEVNINPTRRTAGDAVDFETVHLPIPVVHSDFTLNDRLLQESRNRGDGLDTLNAAAAARRVSEKLEDMLFGASSSLTYGGGVIYTYLTEPNINTVSLSIDWDNSSMTSALLIADVMAMIQASINDLHYGPWMLYVPTAYQMVLAEDYSVSGASSQT
;
A
#
# COMPACT_ATOMS: atom_id res chain seq x y z
N MET A 1 -33.00 -6.57 15.86
CA MET A 1 -32.27 -5.31 16.15
C MET A 1 -31.06 -5.30 15.24
N THR A 2 -31.22 -4.73 14.05
CA THR A 2 -30.29 -4.89 12.92
C THR A 2 -29.45 -3.62 12.84
N ILE A 3 -28.16 -3.70 13.17
CA ILE A 3 -27.26 -2.54 13.12
C ILE A 3 -26.53 -2.59 11.77
N GLN A 4 -26.79 -1.55 10.98
CA GLN A 4 -26.34 -1.38 9.60
C GLN A 4 -24.82 -1.24 9.50
N THR A 5 -24.20 -2.19 8.82
CA THR A 5 -22.86 -2.15 8.24
C THR A 5 -22.90 -1.24 7.01
N GLY A 6 -22.19 -0.10 6.99
CA GLY A 6 -22.08 0.67 5.74
C GLY A 6 -21.48 2.08 5.76
N ALA A 7 -21.39 2.77 6.91
CA ALA A 7 -21.12 4.22 6.90
C ALA A 7 -19.67 4.67 7.18
N ILE A 8 -18.75 3.79 7.58
CA ILE A 8 -17.47 4.20 8.19
C ILE A 8 -16.32 4.38 7.17
N LEU A 9 -16.49 3.96 5.91
CA LEU A 9 -15.38 3.87 4.94
C LEU A 9 -15.07 5.16 4.13
N GLN A 10 -15.85 6.24 4.28
CA GLN A 10 -15.66 7.46 3.46
C GLN A 10 -15.01 8.64 4.21
N ASP A 11 -15.00 8.64 5.54
CA ASP A 11 -14.56 9.80 6.34
C ASP A 11 -13.04 9.95 6.50
N VAL A 12 -12.26 8.90 6.14
CA VAL A 12 -10.80 8.87 6.33
C VAL A 12 -10.02 9.64 5.25
N ARG A 13 -10.65 10.00 4.12
CA ARG A 13 -9.94 10.57 2.96
C ARG A 13 -9.63 12.08 3.03
N GLN A 14 -10.10 12.82 4.04
CA GLN A 14 -9.91 14.28 4.09
C GLN A 14 -9.64 14.88 5.50
N SER A 15 -9.25 14.10 6.51
CA SER A 15 -8.85 14.66 7.82
C SER A 15 -7.43 15.27 7.82
N ALA A 16 -6.64 15.03 6.78
CA ALA A 16 -5.27 15.52 6.65
C ALA A 16 -5.13 17.00 6.21
N PHE A 17 -6.23 17.69 5.91
CA PHE A 17 -6.23 19.10 5.51
C PHE A 17 -7.21 19.91 6.35
N ALA A 18 -6.95 20.04 7.65
CA ALA A 18 -7.72 20.93 8.51
C ALA A 18 -7.61 22.38 8.00
N GLY A 19 -8.59 22.81 7.20
CA GLY A 19 -8.73 24.16 6.65
C GLY A 19 -8.59 24.30 5.12
N LYS A 20 -8.15 23.28 4.38
CA LYS A 20 -8.05 23.34 2.91
C LYS A 20 -8.62 22.09 2.26
N SER A 21 -9.87 22.15 1.80
CA SER A 21 -10.44 21.05 1.01
C SER A 21 -9.55 20.73 -0.20
N VAL A 22 -9.38 19.46 -0.57
CA VAL A 22 -8.64 19.05 -1.80
C VAL A 22 -9.14 19.84 -3.02
N ASN A 23 -10.42 20.16 -3.02
CA ASN A 23 -11.12 20.96 -4.02
C ASN A 23 -10.67 22.43 -4.09
N SER A 24 -10.01 22.95 -3.05
CA SER A 24 -9.38 24.28 -3.03
C SER A 24 -7.97 24.31 -3.66
N MET A 25 -7.36 23.14 -3.88
CA MET A 25 -6.05 22.98 -4.53
C MET A 25 -6.16 22.75 -6.04
N ARG A 26 -7.40 22.72 -6.59
CA ARG A 26 -7.68 22.43 -8.00
C ARG A 26 -8.50 23.55 -8.62
N PRO A 27 -7.89 24.70 -8.93
CA PRO A 27 -8.58 25.79 -9.61
C PRO A 27 -8.92 25.37 -11.05
N TYR A 28 -10.15 25.63 -11.48
CA TYR A 28 -10.63 25.33 -12.82
C TYR A 28 -11.31 26.53 -13.48
N ILE A 29 -11.23 26.61 -14.81
CA ILE A 29 -11.95 27.62 -15.59
C ILE A 29 -13.39 27.14 -15.80
N GLY A 30 -14.36 27.91 -15.32
CA GLY A 30 -15.78 27.65 -15.53
C GLY A 30 -16.21 27.91 -16.97
N LYS A 31 -17.44 27.49 -17.34
CA LYS A 31 -18.02 27.78 -18.67
C LYS A 31 -18.06 29.28 -18.99
N ASP A 32 -18.09 30.11 -17.94
CA ASP A 32 -18.11 31.56 -18.01
C ASP A 32 -16.70 32.19 -18.21
N GLY A 33 -15.67 31.36 -18.42
CA GLY A 33 -14.28 31.80 -18.63
C GLY A 33 -13.56 32.30 -17.37
N LYS A 34 -14.23 32.31 -16.22
CA LYS A 34 -13.65 32.76 -14.94
C LYS A 34 -13.01 31.59 -14.17
N PRO A 35 -11.89 31.82 -13.47
CA PRO A 35 -11.26 30.85 -12.56
C PRO A 35 -12.07 30.65 -11.28
N TYR A 36 -12.38 29.40 -10.95
CA TYR A 36 -13.09 28.99 -9.74
C TYR A 36 -12.32 27.91 -8.97
N ILE A 37 -12.46 27.89 -7.66
CA ILE A 37 -12.24 26.72 -6.81
C ILE A 37 -13.57 26.28 -6.21
N THR A 38 -13.69 25.00 -5.92
CA THR A 38 -14.82 24.47 -5.16
C THR A 38 -14.43 24.41 -3.68
N VAL A 39 -15.15 25.12 -2.82
CA VAL A 39 -14.95 25.07 -1.38
C VAL A 39 -16.15 24.40 -0.73
N HIS A 40 -15.87 23.51 0.22
CA HIS A 40 -16.91 22.88 1.01
C HIS A 40 -17.41 23.87 2.06
N THR A 41 -18.73 24.11 2.08
CA THR A 41 -19.36 25.19 2.83
C THR A 41 -20.09 24.71 4.08
N GLY A 42 -19.77 23.49 4.55
CA GLY A 42 -20.42 22.83 5.68
C GLY A 42 -21.63 21.98 5.28
N GLY A 43 -21.93 20.91 6.02
CA GLY A 43 -22.99 19.94 5.73
C GLY A 43 -22.50 18.52 5.44
N ASP A 44 -23.38 17.66 4.91
CA ASP A 44 -23.02 16.31 4.42
C ASP A 44 -22.12 16.41 3.18
N ARG A 45 -20.93 15.80 3.26
CA ARG A 45 -19.87 15.91 2.26
C ARG A 45 -20.21 15.22 0.93
N ASN A 46 -21.22 14.35 0.93
CA ASN A 46 -21.66 13.63 -0.26
C ASN A 46 -22.71 14.39 -1.08
N ASP A 47 -23.28 15.48 -0.57
CA ASP A 47 -24.25 16.29 -1.30
C ASP A 47 -23.54 17.39 -2.13
N PRO A 48 -23.69 17.38 -3.48
CA PRO A 48 -23.15 18.42 -4.36
C PRO A 48 -23.60 19.84 -3.98
N LYS A 49 -24.72 20.00 -3.26
CA LYS A 49 -25.26 21.30 -2.82
C LYS A 49 -24.41 22.00 -1.76
N ASN A 50 -23.57 21.26 -1.03
CA ASN A 50 -22.73 21.81 0.04
C ASN A 50 -21.40 22.41 -0.47
N TYR A 51 -21.19 22.42 -1.79
CA TYR A 51 -20.02 22.98 -2.44
C TYR A 51 -20.33 24.32 -3.12
N THR A 52 -19.61 25.37 -2.73
CA THR A 52 -19.72 26.69 -3.37
C THR A 52 -18.53 26.94 -4.30
N LYS A 53 -18.79 27.59 -5.43
CA LYS A 53 -17.76 28.01 -6.38
C LYS A 53 -17.21 29.37 -5.92
N GLN A 54 -15.99 29.41 -5.44
CA GLN A 54 -15.30 30.65 -5.09
C GLN A 54 -14.39 31.08 -6.24
N LEU A 55 -14.35 32.38 -6.54
CA LEU A 55 -13.51 32.93 -7.60
C LEU A 55 -12.05 32.99 -7.13
N VAL A 56 -11.10 32.61 -8.00
CA VAL A 56 -9.66 32.60 -7.68
C VAL A 56 -8.89 33.46 -8.67
N ALA A 57 -7.67 33.88 -8.34
CA ALA A 57 -6.87 34.73 -9.23
C ALA A 57 -6.54 34.02 -10.56
N ASN A 58 -6.10 32.76 -10.51
CA ASN A 58 -5.58 32.03 -11.68
C ASN A 58 -6.07 30.59 -11.72
N ALA A 59 -6.46 30.10 -12.91
CA ALA A 59 -6.73 28.70 -13.20
C ALA A 59 -6.22 28.36 -14.61
N ALA A 60 -5.56 27.21 -14.78
CA ALA A 60 -4.99 26.80 -16.08
C ALA A 60 -5.88 25.81 -16.85
N LEU A 61 -6.57 24.91 -16.13
CA LEU A 61 -7.35 23.80 -16.70
C LEU A 61 -8.86 24.02 -16.55
N ARG A 62 -9.66 23.42 -17.43
CA ARG A 62 -11.12 23.32 -17.32
C ARG A 62 -11.51 22.13 -16.42
N TYR A 63 -12.76 22.10 -15.97
CA TYR A 63 -13.27 21.02 -15.12
C TYR A 63 -13.13 19.62 -15.75
N ASP A 64 -13.51 19.46 -17.03
CA ASP A 64 -13.43 18.17 -17.72
C ASP A 64 -11.97 17.72 -17.96
N GLU A 65 -11.05 18.68 -18.11
CA GLU A 65 -9.60 18.41 -18.25
C GLU A 65 -9.02 17.88 -16.92
N TRP A 66 -9.46 18.43 -15.78
CA TRP A 66 -9.12 17.88 -14.45
C TRP A 66 -9.63 16.45 -14.27
N ARG A 67 -10.88 16.19 -14.66
CA ARG A 67 -11.46 14.85 -14.58
C ARG A 67 -10.69 13.85 -15.44
N ARG A 68 -10.33 14.22 -16.67
CA ARG A 68 -9.56 13.35 -17.57
C ARG A 68 -8.16 13.06 -17.03
N LEU A 69 -7.52 14.04 -16.40
CA LEU A 69 -6.23 13.86 -15.74
C LEU A 69 -6.35 12.90 -14.54
N ASP A 70 -7.37 13.06 -13.70
CA ASP A 70 -7.63 12.17 -12.57
C ASP A 70 -7.91 10.73 -13.02
N ASP A 71 -8.76 10.55 -14.03
CA ASP A 71 -9.09 9.23 -14.57
C ASP A 71 -7.83 8.52 -15.08
N ALA A 72 -6.94 9.23 -15.78
CA ALA A 72 -5.67 8.69 -16.26
C ALA A 72 -4.73 8.28 -15.11
N VAL A 73 -4.64 9.09 -14.06
CA VAL A 73 -3.82 8.79 -12.86
C VAL A 73 -4.35 7.55 -12.13
N VAL A 74 -5.66 7.44 -11.94
CA VAL A 74 -6.28 6.30 -11.25
C VAL A 74 -6.10 5.00 -12.03
N ILE A 75 -6.26 5.05 -13.36
CA ILE A 75 -6.08 3.86 -14.21
C ILE A 75 -4.61 3.41 -14.20
N ALA A 76 -3.67 4.34 -14.37
CA ALA A 76 -2.23 4.04 -14.36
C ALA A 76 -1.74 3.50 -13.01
N GLY A 77 -2.24 4.08 -11.90
CA GLY A 77 -1.85 3.67 -10.56
C GLY A 77 -2.28 2.24 -10.18
N LYS A 78 -3.42 1.76 -10.71
CA LYS A 78 -3.97 0.43 -10.41
C LYS A 78 -3.20 -0.74 -11.04
N GLN A 79 -2.49 -0.53 -12.15
CA GLN A 79 -1.95 -1.63 -12.95
C GLN A 79 -0.74 -2.37 -12.33
N ARG A 80 -0.19 -1.94 -11.18
CA ARG A 80 1.07 -2.50 -10.68
C ARG A 80 1.18 -2.76 -9.17
N LEU A 81 0.11 -2.59 -8.39
CA LEU A 81 0.15 -2.70 -6.92
C LEU A 81 -0.35 -4.05 -6.42
N ILE A 82 0.37 -5.15 -6.66
CA ILE A 82 -0.10 -6.49 -6.21
C ILE A 82 0.17 -6.67 -4.71
N GLY A 83 1.39 -6.41 -4.23
CA GLY A 83 1.77 -6.62 -2.84
C GLY A 83 1.06 -5.66 -1.89
N PHE A 84 0.98 -4.37 -2.27
CA PHE A 84 0.25 -3.38 -1.47
C PHE A 84 -1.27 -3.63 -1.43
N GLU A 85 -1.86 -4.12 -2.53
CA GLU A 85 -3.29 -4.44 -2.55
C GLU A 85 -3.59 -5.64 -1.64
N ASP A 86 -2.73 -6.66 -1.64
CA ASP A 86 -2.86 -7.82 -0.76
C ASP A 86 -2.77 -7.44 0.72
N LEU A 87 -1.83 -6.56 1.10
CA LEU A 87 -1.76 -6.01 2.46
C LEU A 87 -3.07 -5.31 2.87
N LYS A 88 -3.62 -4.50 1.97
CA LYS A 88 -4.88 -3.79 2.22
C LYS A 88 -6.06 -4.75 2.30
N ARG A 89 -6.12 -5.77 1.44
CA ARG A 89 -7.17 -6.80 1.44
C ARG A 89 -7.15 -7.62 2.73
N ASN A 90 -5.95 -7.92 3.23
CA ASN A 90 -5.74 -8.65 4.47
C ASN A 90 -5.94 -7.79 5.74
N GLY A 91 -6.32 -6.51 5.59
CA GLY A 91 -6.63 -5.62 6.71
C GLY A 91 -5.41 -5.14 7.50
N LEU A 92 -4.20 -5.30 6.96
CA LEU A 92 -2.93 -4.85 7.57
C LEU A 92 -2.74 -3.33 7.40
N VAL A 93 -3.80 -2.56 7.63
CA VAL A 93 -3.81 -1.10 7.46
C VAL A 93 -4.16 -0.46 8.78
N TYR A 94 -3.25 0.38 9.28
CA TYR A 94 -3.51 1.22 10.43
C TYR A 94 -3.90 2.63 9.98
N THR A 95 -5.16 3.01 10.19
CA THR A 95 -5.66 4.35 9.83
C THR A 95 -5.35 5.33 10.96
N MET A 96 -4.57 6.37 10.64
CA MET A 96 -4.31 7.47 11.57
C MET A 96 -5.21 8.66 11.29
N ASN A 97 -5.70 9.32 12.35
CA ASN A 97 -6.54 10.51 12.20
C ASN A 97 -5.80 11.69 11.54
N ASN A 98 -4.47 11.78 11.69
CA ASN A 98 -3.65 12.85 11.11
C ASN A 98 -2.29 12.35 10.61
N ALA A 99 -2.30 11.44 9.64
CA ALA A 99 -1.08 10.84 9.06
C ALA A 99 -0.13 11.86 8.41
N MET A 100 -0.64 13.01 7.94
CA MET A 100 0.20 14.04 7.28
C MET A 100 0.93 14.95 8.27
N ALA A 101 0.46 15.07 9.51
CA ALA A 101 1.13 15.87 10.55
C ALA A 101 2.03 15.03 11.46
N SER A 102 1.93 13.70 11.40
CA SER A 102 2.79 12.80 12.14
C SER A 102 3.91 12.28 11.24
N THR A 103 5.16 12.43 11.67
CA THR A 103 6.32 11.92 10.94
C THR A 103 6.75 10.53 11.39
N VAL A 104 6.35 10.12 12.60
CA VAL A 104 6.75 8.86 13.23
C VAL A 104 5.56 8.26 13.99
N LEU A 105 5.31 6.98 13.78
CA LEU A 105 4.45 6.16 14.62
C LEU A 105 5.29 5.47 15.69
N THR A 106 4.92 5.65 16.96
CA THR A 106 5.51 4.91 18.08
C THR A 106 4.59 3.79 18.49
N TYR A 107 5.13 2.59 18.65
CA TYR A 107 4.44 1.47 19.30
C TYR A 107 5.40 0.79 20.28
N GLU A 108 4.85 0.11 21.28
CA GLU A 108 5.63 -0.61 22.29
C GLU A 108 5.61 -2.10 21.96
N ARG A 109 6.78 -2.72 21.97
CA ARG A 109 6.93 -4.18 21.96
C ARG A 109 6.97 -4.65 23.41
N LEU A 110 6.14 -5.65 23.73
CA LEU A 110 6.23 -6.34 25.01
C LEU A 110 7.25 -7.47 24.89
N SER A 111 8.14 -7.57 25.87
CA SER A 111 8.92 -8.79 26.07
C SER A 111 8.00 -9.92 26.55
N GLU A 112 8.23 -11.14 26.08
CA GLU A 112 7.55 -12.34 26.61
C GLU A 112 8.10 -12.64 28.00
N ALA A 113 7.48 -12.03 29.02
CA ALA A 113 7.70 -12.33 30.42
C ALA A 113 6.51 -13.15 30.94
N MET A 114 6.77 -14.03 31.92
CA MET A 114 5.84 -14.98 32.55
C MET A 114 5.69 -16.34 31.85
N GLU A 115 6.53 -17.30 32.24
CA GLU A 115 6.34 -18.73 31.94
C GLU A 115 5.29 -19.35 32.87
N ALA A 116 4.37 -20.14 32.30
CA ALA A 116 3.33 -20.83 33.06
C ALA A 116 3.87 -22.15 33.66
N GLU A 117 4.07 -22.20 34.98
CA GLU A 117 4.45 -23.43 35.69
C GLU A 117 3.21 -24.28 36.03
N VAL A 118 3.19 -25.55 35.62
CA VAL A 118 2.15 -26.51 36.04
C VAL A 118 2.56 -27.14 37.37
N ASN A 119 1.84 -26.81 38.44
CA ASN A 119 2.04 -27.43 39.75
C ASN A 119 0.75 -28.04 40.30
N ILE A 120 0.90 -29.06 41.16
CA ILE A 120 -0.21 -29.74 41.86
C ILE A 120 -0.49 -29.07 43.22
N ASN A 121 0.42 -28.21 43.70
CA ASN A 121 0.34 -27.60 45.02
C ASN A 121 0.03 -26.09 44.91
N PRO A 122 -1.12 -25.61 45.41
CA PRO A 122 -1.57 -24.23 45.27
C PRO A 122 -0.77 -23.20 46.11
N THR A 123 0.20 -23.64 46.91
CA THR A 123 0.98 -22.76 47.81
C THR A 123 2.31 -22.30 47.22
N ARG A 124 2.75 -22.89 46.10
CA ARG A 124 3.98 -22.44 45.42
C ARG A 124 3.70 -21.14 44.68
N ARG A 125 4.48 -20.09 45.02
CA ARG A 125 4.46 -18.82 44.29
C ARG A 125 5.50 -18.90 43.18
N THR A 126 5.10 -18.55 41.97
CA THR A 126 5.98 -18.38 40.81
C THR A 126 6.95 -17.22 41.03
N ALA A 127 8.10 -17.25 40.34
CA ALA A 127 9.00 -16.10 40.28
C ALA A 127 8.24 -14.86 39.76
N GLY A 128 8.34 -13.74 40.46
CA GLY A 128 7.73 -12.49 40.03
C GLY A 128 8.52 -11.90 38.88
N ASP A 129 8.09 -12.19 37.66
CA ASP A 129 8.67 -11.63 36.45
C ASP A 129 7.96 -10.32 36.07
N ALA A 130 8.72 -9.36 35.55
CA ALA A 130 8.20 -8.06 35.14
C ALA A 130 8.32 -7.91 33.63
N VAL A 131 7.25 -7.41 33.00
CA VAL A 131 7.25 -7.17 31.56
C VAL A 131 8.02 -5.89 31.25
N ASP A 132 9.06 -5.99 30.43
CA ASP A 132 9.76 -4.84 29.87
C ASP A 132 9.06 -4.35 28.60
N PHE A 133 8.96 -3.02 28.46
CA PHE A 133 8.38 -2.34 27.30
C PHE A 133 9.49 -1.67 26.49
N GLU A 134 9.66 -2.10 25.24
CA GLU A 134 10.58 -1.45 24.30
C GLU A 134 9.78 -0.55 23.34
N THR A 135 10.05 0.75 23.34
CA THR A 135 9.43 1.68 22.39
C THR A 135 10.12 1.60 21.03
N VAL A 136 9.37 1.26 19.98
CA VAL A 136 9.84 1.22 18.59
C VAL A 136 9.22 2.36 17.78
N HIS A 137 10.01 2.91 16.87
CA HIS A 137 9.65 4.01 15.99
C HIS A 137 9.51 3.51 14.55
N LEU A 138 8.40 3.83 13.88
CA LEU A 138 8.16 3.58 12.46
C LEU A 138 7.92 4.91 11.73
N PRO A 139 8.81 5.35 10.83
CA PRO A 139 8.62 6.62 10.12
C PRO A 139 7.51 6.53 9.06
N ILE A 140 6.86 7.66 8.76
CA ILE A 140 5.79 7.75 7.76
C ILE A 140 6.28 8.58 6.56
N PRO A 141 6.73 7.95 5.46
CA PRO A 141 7.28 8.66 4.31
C PRO A 141 6.18 9.17 3.36
N VAL A 142 6.49 10.26 2.66
CA VAL A 142 5.64 10.81 1.59
C VAL A 142 6.28 10.52 0.24
N VAL A 143 5.63 9.70 -0.58
CA VAL A 143 6.08 9.38 -1.95
C VAL A 143 5.38 10.33 -2.93
N HIS A 144 6.16 11.03 -3.76
CA HIS A 144 5.66 11.98 -4.74
C HIS A 144 6.43 11.88 -6.06
N SER A 145 5.80 12.30 -7.14
CA SER A 145 6.42 12.48 -8.45
C SER A 145 5.80 13.71 -9.11
N ASP A 146 6.66 14.66 -9.47
CA ASP A 146 6.23 15.92 -10.05
C ASP A 146 6.21 15.84 -11.59
N PHE A 147 5.26 16.56 -12.19
CA PHE A 147 5.19 16.76 -13.63
C PHE A 147 4.74 18.18 -13.95
N THR A 148 5.14 18.67 -15.11
CA THR A 148 4.78 19.99 -15.62
C THR A 148 4.05 19.87 -16.94
N LEU A 149 3.11 20.80 -17.18
CA LEU A 149 2.38 20.91 -18.44
C LEU A 149 2.69 22.26 -19.10
N ASN A 150 3.06 22.21 -20.38
CA ASN A 150 3.34 23.41 -21.17
C ASN A 150 2.03 24.03 -21.69
N ASP A 151 1.79 25.30 -21.38
CA ASP A 151 0.56 26.01 -21.80
C ASP A 151 0.41 26.10 -23.32
N ARG A 152 1.52 26.23 -24.06
CA ARG A 152 1.48 26.20 -25.54
C ARG A 152 0.94 24.87 -26.07
N LEU A 153 1.35 23.74 -25.48
CA LEU A 153 0.88 22.42 -25.88
C LEU A 153 -0.61 22.23 -25.53
N LEU A 154 -1.03 22.79 -24.38
CA LEU A 154 -2.41 22.80 -23.95
C LEU A 154 -3.30 23.64 -24.90
N GLN A 155 -2.84 24.81 -25.32
CA GLN A 155 -3.57 25.65 -26.28
C GLN A 155 -3.61 25.02 -27.68
N GLU A 156 -2.52 24.38 -28.13
CA GLU A 156 -2.49 23.59 -29.38
C GLU A 156 -3.54 22.47 -29.37
N SER A 157 -3.61 21.68 -28.28
CA SER A 157 -4.61 20.63 -28.10
C SER A 157 -6.04 21.19 -28.13
N ARG A 158 -6.29 22.28 -27.42
CA ARG A 158 -7.60 22.96 -27.42
C ARG A 158 -8.00 23.48 -28.80
N ASN A 159 -7.05 24.04 -29.56
CA ASN A 159 -7.30 24.56 -30.91
C ASN A 159 -7.52 23.44 -31.93
N ARG A 160 -6.85 22.30 -31.77
CA ARG A 160 -7.01 21.12 -32.64
C ARG A 160 -8.27 20.32 -32.33
N GLY A 161 -8.87 20.53 -31.16
CA GLY A 161 -10.01 19.74 -30.68
C GLY A 161 -9.60 18.37 -30.13
N ASP A 162 -8.30 18.11 -30.02
CA ASP A 162 -7.76 16.89 -29.42
C ASP A 162 -7.84 16.96 -27.90
N GLY A 163 -8.04 15.81 -27.27
CA GLY A 163 -8.08 15.71 -25.81
C GLY A 163 -6.78 16.14 -25.11
N LEU A 164 -6.87 16.43 -23.81
CA LEU A 164 -5.70 16.72 -22.96
C LEU A 164 -4.69 15.56 -23.02
N ASP A 165 -3.42 15.90 -23.24
CA ASP A 165 -2.31 14.96 -23.09
C ASP A 165 -2.11 14.61 -21.60
N THR A 166 -2.27 13.33 -21.28
CA THR A 166 -2.20 12.79 -19.92
C THR A 166 -1.01 11.85 -19.72
N LEU A 167 -0.12 11.73 -20.71
CA LEU A 167 0.99 10.77 -20.67
C LEU A 167 1.93 11.02 -19.50
N ASN A 168 2.31 12.27 -19.25
CA ASN A 168 3.20 12.63 -18.13
C ASN A 168 2.57 12.32 -16.77
N ALA A 169 1.27 12.57 -16.62
CA ALA A 169 0.53 12.26 -15.39
C ALA A 169 0.43 10.74 -15.16
N ALA A 170 0.17 9.97 -16.22
CA ALA A 170 0.15 8.51 -16.16
C ALA A 170 1.53 7.93 -15.83
N ALA A 171 2.60 8.47 -16.41
CA ALA A 171 3.97 8.06 -16.11
C ALA A 171 4.36 8.37 -14.65
N ALA A 172 4.05 9.57 -14.16
CA ALA A 172 4.29 9.95 -12.76
C ALA A 172 3.55 9.02 -11.78
N ALA A 173 2.26 8.73 -12.04
CA ALA A 173 1.48 7.79 -11.25
C ALA A 173 2.11 6.38 -11.23
N ARG A 174 2.57 5.90 -12.39
CA ARG A 174 3.27 4.62 -12.50
C ARG A 174 4.56 4.60 -11.67
N ARG A 175 5.36 5.66 -11.69
CA ARG A 175 6.60 5.76 -10.89
C ARG A 175 6.33 5.73 -9.39
N VAL A 176 5.27 6.40 -8.93
CA VAL A 176 4.85 6.33 -7.53
C VAL A 176 4.45 4.90 -7.15
N SER A 177 3.65 4.21 -7.98
CA SER A 177 3.29 2.81 -7.72
C SER A 177 4.51 1.88 -7.72
N GLU A 178 5.45 2.06 -8.65
CA GLU A 178 6.72 1.32 -8.68
C GLU A 178 7.55 1.57 -7.43
N LYS A 179 7.60 2.82 -6.96
CA LYS A 179 8.34 3.15 -5.75
C LYS A 179 7.70 2.57 -4.50
N LEU A 180 6.38 2.51 -4.45
CA LEU A 180 5.67 1.81 -3.38
C LEU A 180 6.06 0.33 -3.36
N GLU A 181 5.90 -0.41 -4.46
CA GLU A 181 6.29 -1.84 -4.51
C GLU A 181 7.78 -2.07 -4.21
N ASP A 182 8.67 -1.18 -4.67
CA ASP A 182 10.10 -1.18 -4.33
C ASP A 182 10.30 -1.02 -2.82
N MET A 183 9.50 -0.22 -2.12
CA MET A 183 9.57 -0.13 -0.65
C MET A 183 9.14 -1.40 0.08
N LEU A 184 8.33 -2.27 -0.55
CA LEU A 184 7.89 -3.53 0.05
C LEU A 184 8.88 -4.67 -0.19
N PHE A 185 9.34 -4.81 -1.44
CA PHE A 185 10.19 -5.93 -1.89
C PHE A 185 11.66 -5.56 -2.17
N GLY A 186 12.01 -4.27 -2.23
CA GLY A 186 13.32 -3.81 -2.69
C GLY A 186 14.40 -3.94 -1.62
N ALA A 187 15.48 -4.65 -1.93
CA ALA A 187 16.61 -4.87 -1.01
C ALA A 187 17.36 -3.60 -0.57
N SER A 188 17.17 -2.47 -1.26
CA SER A 188 17.96 -1.24 -1.09
C SER A 188 17.23 -0.05 -0.47
N SER A 189 15.95 -0.20 -0.07
CA SER A 189 15.13 0.93 0.37
C SER A 189 14.78 0.90 1.85
N SER A 190 15.75 0.61 2.73
CA SER A 190 15.54 0.87 4.16
C SER A 190 15.51 2.37 4.40
N LEU A 191 14.31 2.93 4.63
CA LEU A 191 14.17 4.34 4.96
C LEU A 191 14.38 4.52 6.46
N THR A 192 15.46 5.21 6.83
CA THR A 192 15.78 5.52 8.22
C THR A 192 15.39 6.96 8.53
N TYR A 193 14.55 7.16 9.54
CA TYR A 193 14.16 8.49 9.99
C TYR A 193 13.65 8.47 11.43
N GLY A 194 14.04 9.46 12.23
CA GLY A 194 13.55 9.63 13.61
C GLY A 194 13.86 8.46 14.55
N GLY A 195 14.98 7.75 14.33
CA GLY A 195 15.35 6.57 15.11
C GLY A 195 14.63 5.27 14.69
N GLY A 196 13.72 5.36 13.72
CA GLY A 196 13.02 4.21 13.15
C GLY A 196 13.54 3.84 11.75
N VAL A 197 13.39 2.56 11.39
CA VAL A 197 13.73 2.04 10.07
C VAL A 197 12.49 1.37 9.49
N ILE A 198 12.14 1.69 8.25
CA ILE A 198 11.21 0.86 7.48
C ILE A 198 12.01 -0.27 6.86
N TYR A 199 11.73 -1.49 7.29
CA TYR A 199 12.27 -2.69 6.67
C TYR A 199 11.40 -3.14 5.51
N THR A 200 12.06 -3.74 4.53
CA THR A 200 11.41 -4.50 3.46
C THR A 200 11.29 -5.95 3.87
N TYR A 201 10.48 -6.74 3.14
CA TYR A 201 10.36 -8.18 3.41
C TYR A 201 11.68 -8.97 3.33
N LEU A 202 12.68 -8.45 2.61
CA LEU A 202 13.99 -9.10 2.49
C LEU A 202 14.99 -8.68 3.57
N THR A 203 14.78 -7.51 4.19
CA THR A 203 15.78 -6.89 5.09
C THR A 203 15.34 -6.89 6.55
N GLU A 204 14.12 -7.31 6.84
CA GLU A 204 13.62 -7.43 8.21
C GLU A 204 14.49 -8.42 9.00
N PRO A 205 14.98 -8.06 10.21
CA PRO A 205 15.84 -8.96 10.99
C PRO A 205 15.14 -10.25 11.42
N ASN A 206 13.82 -10.22 11.60
CA ASN A 206 13.02 -11.35 12.08
C ASN A 206 12.42 -12.14 10.91
N ILE A 207 13.28 -12.66 10.02
CA ILE A 207 12.87 -13.48 8.87
C ILE A 207 13.42 -14.89 8.97
N ASN A 208 12.61 -15.85 8.51
CA ASN A 208 13.05 -17.22 8.32
C ASN A 208 13.66 -17.37 6.94
N THR A 209 14.96 -17.63 6.92
CA THR A 209 15.70 -17.86 5.68
C THR A 209 15.76 -19.36 5.38
N VAL A 210 15.25 -19.73 4.20
CA VAL A 210 15.37 -21.08 3.66
C VAL A 210 16.24 -20.98 2.42
N SER A 211 17.40 -21.61 2.45
CA SER A 211 18.32 -21.66 1.31
C SER A 211 17.82 -22.66 0.28
N LEU A 212 17.62 -22.21 -0.95
CA LEU A 212 17.34 -23.08 -2.08
C LEU A 212 18.62 -23.82 -2.47
N SER A 213 18.53 -25.12 -2.69
CA SER A 213 19.69 -25.92 -3.12
C SER A 213 19.99 -25.73 -4.62
N ILE A 214 18.96 -25.46 -5.41
CA ILE A 214 19.02 -25.19 -6.84
C ILE A 214 18.05 -24.03 -7.11
N ASP A 215 18.42 -23.07 -7.95
CA ASP A 215 17.53 -22.00 -8.37
C ASP A 215 16.34 -22.56 -9.17
N TRP A 216 15.15 -21.99 -8.98
CA TRP A 216 13.92 -22.49 -9.60
C TRP A 216 13.84 -22.27 -11.12
N ASP A 217 14.75 -21.48 -11.69
CA ASP A 217 14.92 -21.29 -13.14
C ASP A 217 15.91 -22.27 -13.78
N ASN A 218 16.54 -23.13 -12.98
CA ASN A 218 17.51 -24.10 -13.48
C ASN A 218 16.78 -25.27 -14.15
N SER A 219 17.27 -25.70 -15.32
CA SER A 219 16.76 -26.87 -16.06
C SER A 219 16.79 -28.19 -15.27
N SER A 220 17.59 -28.27 -14.21
CA SER A 220 17.70 -29.45 -13.33
C SER A 220 16.67 -29.44 -12.19
N MET A 221 15.88 -28.37 -12.04
CA MET A 221 14.81 -28.28 -11.07
C MET A 221 13.67 -29.21 -11.47
N THR A 222 13.13 -29.96 -10.49
CA THR A 222 11.95 -30.82 -10.70
C THR A 222 10.79 -30.29 -9.85
N SER A 223 9.56 -30.55 -10.27
CA SER A 223 8.35 -30.16 -9.52
C SER A 223 8.33 -30.73 -8.10
N ALA A 224 8.87 -31.94 -7.89
CA ALA A 224 8.99 -32.55 -6.58
C ALA A 224 9.94 -31.78 -5.64
N LEU A 225 11.08 -31.29 -6.16
CA LEU A 225 12.01 -30.45 -5.40
C LEU A 225 11.39 -29.08 -5.09
N LEU A 226 10.67 -28.49 -6.03
CA LEU A 226 9.97 -27.22 -5.82
C LEU A 226 8.93 -27.32 -4.69
N ILE A 227 8.12 -28.38 -4.69
CA ILE A 227 7.13 -28.61 -3.62
C ILE A 227 7.83 -28.87 -2.28
N ALA A 228 8.96 -29.58 -2.27
CA ALA A 228 9.75 -29.78 -1.07
C ALA A 228 10.30 -28.46 -0.50
N ASP A 229 10.77 -27.55 -1.37
CA ASP A 229 11.23 -26.23 -0.96
C ASP A 229 10.10 -25.40 -0.34
N VAL A 230 8.91 -25.37 -0.97
CA VAL A 230 7.74 -24.67 -0.43
C VAL A 230 7.29 -25.27 0.91
N MET A 231 7.32 -26.60 1.03
CA MET A 231 6.99 -27.28 2.29
C MET A 231 8.00 -26.97 3.39
N ALA A 232 9.29 -26.86 3.06
CA ALA A 232 10.33 -26.46 4.00
C ALA A 232 10.12 -25.02 4.51
N MET A 233 9.70 -24.10 3.62
CA MET A 233 9.33 -22.73 4.00
C MET A 233 8.14 -22.71 4.96
N ILE A 234 7.11 -23.50 4.69
CA ILE A 234 5.94 -23.63 5.58
C ILE A 234 6.35 -24.24 6.93
N GLN A 235 7.19 -25.27 6.93
CA GLN A 235 7.65 -25.90 8.16
C GLN A 235 8.47 -24.95 9.03
N ALA A 236 9.30 -24.09 8.43
CA ALA A 236 10.02 -23.05 9.16
C ALA A 236 9.06 -22.06 9.86
N SER A 237 8.00 -21.64 9.16
CA SER A 237 6.93 -20.80 9.75
C SER A 237 6.24 -21.50 10.93
N ILE A 238 5.92 -22.79 10.79
CA ILE A 238 5.26 -23.59 11.82
C ILE A 238 6.14 -23.79 13.05
N ASN A 239 7.44 -24.02 12.86
CA ASN A 239 8.39 -24.19 13.96
C ASN A 239 8.48 -22.94 14.85
N ASP A 240 8.29 -21.76 14.26
CA ASP A 240 8.23 -20.47 14.98
C ASP A 240 6.80 -20.10 15.41
N LEU A 241 5.89 -21.08 15.48
CA LEU A 241 4.52 -20.93 15.95
C LEU A 241 3.66 -19.98 15.11
N HIS A 242 4.04 -19.69 13.87
CA HIS A 242 3.25 -18.92 12.92
C HIS A 242 2.39 -19.84 12.06
N TYR A 243 1.10 -19.90 12.41
CA TYR A 243 0.08 -20.70 11.73
C TYR A 243 -0.89 -19.80 10.97
N GLY A 244 -1.19 -20.11 9.71
CA GLY A 244 -2.19 -19.35 8.97
C GLY A 244 -2.19 -19.64 7.47
N PRO A 245 -3.06 -18.98 6.71
CA PRO A 245 -2.99 -19.01 5.26
C PRO A 245 -1.70 -18.33 4.78
N TRP A 246 -0.89 -19.04 4.00
CA TRP A 246 0.35 -18.53 3.43
C TRP A 246 0.10 -17.88 2.07
N MET A 247 0.82 -16.79 1.79
CA MET A 247 0.87 -16.12 0.49
C MET A 247 2.30 -16.23 -0.04
N LEU A 248 2.44 -16.74 -1.26
CA LEU A 248 3.75 -16.90 -1.91
C LEU A 248 3.90 -15.85 -3.03
N TYR A 249 4.89 -14.97 -2.88
CA TYR A 249 5.28 -14.03 -3.92
C TYR A 249 6.47 -14.60 -4.70
N VAL A 250 6.34 -14.66 -6.02
CA VAL A 250 7.34 -15.29 -6.89
C VAL A 250 7.75 -14.32 -8.00
N PRO A 251 9.05 -14.16 -8.33
CA PRO A 251 9.49 -13.42 -9.50
C PRO A 251 8.90 -13.99 -10.80
N THR A 252 8.74 -13.14 -11.82
CA THR A 252 8.16 -13.53 -13.12
C THR A 252 8.92 -14.68 -13.79
N ALA A 253 10.25 -14.75 -13.63
CA ALA A 253 11.06 -15.83 -14.19
C ALA A 253 10.64 -17.21 -13.66
N TYR A 254 10.48 -17.32 -12.33
CA TYR A 254 10.04 -18.55 -11.67
C TYR A 254 8.55 -18.83 -11.91
N GLN A 255 7.71 -17.80 -12.09
CA GLN A 255 6.31 -17.98 -12.46
C GLN A 255 6.16 -18.68 -13.82
N MET A 256 7.03 -18.39 -14.78
CA MET A 256 6.98 -19.07 -16.09
C MET A 256 7.32 -20.55 -15.96
N VAL A 257 8.31 -20.91 -15.14
CA VAL A 257 8.65 -22.32 -14.87
C VAL A 257 7.53 -23.05 -14.12
N LEU A 258 6.89 -22.38 -13.15
CA LEU A 258 5.72 -22.92 -12.44
C LEU A 258 4.50 -23.12 -13.35
N ALA A 259 4.35 -22.30 -14.39
CA ALA A 259 3.28 -22.40 -15.36
C ALA A 259 3.54 -23.47 -16.44
N GLU A 260 4.79 -23.86 -16.64
CA GLU A 260 5.15 -25.01 -17.46
C GLU A 260 4.75 -26.30 -16.74
N ASP A 261 3.51 -26.73 -16.99
CA ASP A 261 2.99 -28.03 -16.58
C ASP A 261 3.87 -29.16 -17.17
N TYR A 262 4.65 -29.82 -16.32
CA TYR A 262 5.33 -31.07 -16.65
C TYR A 262 4.69 -32.23 -15.90
N SER A 263 3.59 -32.75 -16.45
CA SER A 263 3.16 -34.12 -16.17
C SER A 263 4.24 -35.07 -16.68
N VAL A 264 5.00 -35.67 -15.79
CA VAL A 264 5.75 -36.90 -16.09
C VAL A 264 5.08 -38.01 -15.30
N SER A 265 4.20 -38.75 -16.00
CA SER A 265 3.40 -39.89 -15.53
C SER A 265 2.06 -39.59 -14.85
N GLY A 266 1.01 -39.40 -15.67
CA GLY A 266 -0.23 -40.20 -15.61
C GLY A 266 -0.97 -40.45 -14.29
N ALA A 267 -0.81 -39.65 -13.24
CA ALA A 267 -1.61 -39.77 -12.02
C ALA A 267 -2.06 -38.39 -11.54
N SER A 268 -3.23 -37.99 -12.01
CA SER A 268 -4.03 -36.96 -11.34
C SER A 268 -4.41 -37.47 -9.96
N SER A 269 -3.65 -37.12 -8.93
CA SER A 269 -4.10 -37.30 -7.54
C SER A 269 -5.02 -36.16 -7.15
N GLN A 270 -6.20 -36.12 -7.79
CA GLN A 270 -7.41 -35.58 -7.17
C GLN A 270 -8.21 -36.78 -6.68
N THR A 271 -8.14 -37.04 -5.38
CA THR A 271 -9.24 -37.64 -4.62
C THR A 271 -9.40 -36.85 -3.34
#